data_AF-A0A4U3ANQ3-F1
#
_entry.id   AF-A0A4U3ANQ3-F1
#
_cell.length_a   1.000
_cell.length_b   1.000
_cell.length_c   1.000
_cell.angle_alpha   90.00
_cell.angle_beta   90.00
_cell.angle_gamma   90.00
#
_symmetry.space_group_name_H-M   'P 1'
#
loop_
_entity.id
_entity.type
_entity.pdbx_description
1 polymer ?
#
loop_
_entity_poly.entity_id
_entity_poly.type
_entity_poly.pdbx_seq_one_letter_code
_entity_poly.pdbx_strand_id
1 'polypeptide(L)'
;VEYAAQKALTYRLKQTMMEQLLTRLLQNDIREEFAHLVEETIWQTERFFDVLQENKKEIAGSDRLGITVTEKVTAEANRLYAKIGEVGDALVFESEMHTVNTYDLNIVDEHLDVLEHSLRLFMHEKNVITWGEEGDGAFTLVIMPRAVEEVLQEKVFSKKIPYIFSSATLSNNDSFAFTANSLGVKDYLSFSVASPFDYEEQMAVNLLSHTKENEWERKCQYTLENIQKTNGRTLVLFRTTQELAAFKEYVSKEQMSVPFLYEGDQEISQLVSRFQNEEETVLCAVHLWEGLDIPGSSLSHVIIWSLPFPPNDPVFEAKRKHVNDPFWDVDV
;
A
#
# COMPACT_ATOMS: atom_id res chain seq x y z
N VAL A 1 3.21 -12.30 1.02
CA VAL A 1 2.56 -12.97 -0.13
C VAL A 1 1.33 -12.21 -0.59
N GLU A 2 0.43 -11.83 0.32
CA GLU A 2 -0.79 -11.09 -0.04
C GLU A 2 -0.51 -9.77 -0.76
N TYR A 3 0.40 -8.94 -0.26
CA TYR A 3 0.81 -7.69 -0.92
C TYR A 3 1.42 -7.90 -2.31
N ALA A 4 2.23 -8.96 -2.48
CA ALA A 4 2.79 -9.32 -3.78
C ALA A 4 1.72 -9.84 -4.76
N ALA A 5 0.73 -10.59 -4.24
CA ALA A 5 -0.43 -11.02 -5.01
C ALA A 5 -1.29 -9.82 -5.42
N GLN A 6 -1.55 -8.87 -4.52
CA GLN A 6 -2.23 -7.62 -4.86
C GLN A 6 -1.54 -6.91 -6.03
N LYS A 7 -0.22 -6.69 -5.95
CA LYS A 7 0.55 -6.07 -7.06
C LYS A 7 0.46 -6.83 -8.38
N ALA A 8 0.42 -8.17 -8.35
CA ALA A 8 0.36 -8.99 -9.55
C ALA A 8 -1.05 -9.10 -10.17
N LEU A 9 -2.09 -8.73 -9.42
CA LEU A 9 -3.49 -8.96 -9.78
C LEU A 9 -4.30 -7.68 -9.96
N THR A 10 -3.66 -6.54 -9.73
CA THR A 10 -4.22 -5.21 -9.95
C THR A 10 -3.90 -4.70 -11.34
N TYR A 11 -4.85 -3.97 -11.92
CA TYR A 11 -4.60 -3.08 -13.05
C TYR A 11 -4.13 -1.73 -12.51
N ARG A 12 -3.04 -1.20 -13.07
CA ARG A 12 -2.41 0.05 -12.62
C ARG A 12 -2.36 1.03 -13.77
N LEU A 13 -3.12 2.12 -13.66
CA LEU A 13 -3.17 3.18 -14.64
C LEU A 13 -2.36 4.35 -14.08
N LYS A 14 -1.10 4.45 -14.53
CA LYS A 14 -0.21 5.56 -14.17
C LYS A 14 -0.41 6.68 -15.17
N GLN A 15 -0.67 7.90 -14.69
CA GLN A 15 -0.92 9.08 -15.54
C GLN A 15 0.16 9.24 -16.63
N THR A 16 1.43 9.19 -16.23
CA THR A 16 2.56 9.42 -17.15
C THR A 16 2.74 8.33 -18.18
N MET A 17 2.29 7.10 -17.91
CA MET A 17 2.43 6.00 -18.87
C MET A 17 1.56 6.25 -20.10
N MET A 18 0.34 6.74 -19.87
CA MET A 18 -0.60 7.09 -20.94
C MET A 18 -0.04 8.15 -21.86
N GLU A 19 0.41 9.26 -21.29
CA GLU A 19 0.98 10.38 -22.01
C GLU A 19 2.17 9.93 -22.85
N GLN A 20 3.06 9.09 -22.29
CA GLN A 20 4.23 8.57 -23.01
C GLN A 20 3.86 7.67 -24.19
N LEU A 21 2.88 6.78 -24.03
CA LEU A 21 2.43 5.87 -25.09
C LEU A 21 1.78 6.64 -26.24
N LEU A 22 0.88 7.56 -25.94
CA LEU A 22 0.19 8.37 -26.94
C LEU A 22 1.15 9.34 -27.64
N THR A 23 2.06 9.98 -26.90
CA THR A 23 3.10 10.85 -27.50
C THR A 23 4.03 10.07 -28.43
N ARG A 24 4.30 8.79 -28.15
CA ARG A 24 5.10 7.94 -29.05
C ARG A 24 4.43 7.75 -30.40
N LEU A 25 3.10 7.66 -30.46
CA LEU A 25 2.38 7.60 -31.75
C LEU A 25 2.60 8.88 -32.57
N LEU A 26 2.57 10.05 -31.93
CA LEU A 26 2.78 11.36 -32.57
C LEU A 26 4.19 11.53 -33.16
N GLN A 27 5.17 10.72 -32.75
CA GLN A 27 6.53 10.76 -33.31
C GLN A 27 6.66 10.06 -34.66
N ASN A 28 5.62 9.32 -35.08
CA ASN A 28 5.58 8.63 -36.37
C ASN A 28 4.94 9.51 -37.44
N ASP A 29 5.10 9.14 -38.71
CA ASP A 29 4.49 9.83 -39.85
C ASP A 29 3.02 9.42 -40.00
N ILE A 30 2.18 9.94 -39.10
CA ILE A 30 0.76 9.63 -39.01
C ILE A 30 -0.10 10.69 -39.71
N ARG A 31 -1.32 10.33 -40.10
CA ARG A 31 -2.29 11.28 -40.65
C ARG A 31 -2.65 12.37 -39.64
N GLU A 32 -2.87 13.59 -40.14
CA GLU A 32 -3.25 14.75 -39.31
C GLU A 32 -4.52 14.50 -38.48
N GLU A 33 -5.51 13.82 -39.05
CA GLU A 33 -6.74 13.42 -38.34
C GLU A 33 -6.44 12.48 -37.16
N PHE A 34 -5.52 11.53 -37.32
CA PHE A 34 -5.13 10.61 -36.24
C PHE A 34 -4.28 11.32 -35.18
N ALA A 35 -3.37 12.20 -35.59
CA ALA A 35 -2.60 13.02 -34.66
C ALA A 35 -3.52 13.86 -33.77
N HIS A 36 -4.53 14.50 -34.35
CA HIS A 36 -5.51 15.28 -33.59
C HIS A 36 -6.29 14.43 -32.57
N LEU A 37 -6.72 13.23 -32.97
CA LEU A 37 -7.40 12.30 -32.08
C LEU A 37 -6.52 11.86 -30.90
N VAL A 38 -5.23 11.59 -31.16
CA VAL A 38 -4.25 11.25 -30.13
C VAL A 38 -4.05 12.42 -29.16
N GLU A 39 -3.92 13.65 -29.65
CA GLU A 39 -3.83 14.86 -28.81
C GLU A 39 -5.07 15.06 -27.93
N GLU A 40 -6.28 14.92 -28.48
CA GLU A 40 -7.52 14.98 -27.71
C GLU A 40 -7.56 13.92 -26.60
N THR A 41 -7.05 12.72 -26.89
CA THR A 41 -7.01 11.61 -25.94
C THR A 41 -6.00 11.85 -24.81
N ILE A 42 -4.85 12.46 -25.11
CA ILE A 42 -3.88 12.92 -24.09
C ILE A 42 -4.57 13.92 -23.15
N TRP A 43 -5.23 14.94 -23.70
CA TRP A 43 -5.93 15.94 -22.90
C TRP A 43 -7.05 15.33 -22.05
N GLN A 44 -7.84 14.40 -22.60
CA GLN A 44 -8.89 13.70 -21.86
C GLN A 44 -8.31 12.81 -20.75
N THR A 45 -7.11 12.25 -20.95
CA THR A 45 -6.38 11.49 -19.91
C THR A 45 -6.00 12.41 -18.75
N GLU A 46 -5.31 13.52 -19.03
CA GLU A 46 -4.96 14.51 -18.00
C GLU A 46 -6.21 14.95 -17.23
N ARG A 47 -7.29 15.27 -17.95
CA ARG A 47 -8.55 15.68 -17.35
C ARG A 47 -9.14 14.62 -16.42
N PHE A 48 -9.10 13.35 -16.80
CA PHE A 48 -9.59 12.26 -15.96
C PHE A 48 -8.76 12.14 -14.67
N PHE A 49 -7.43 12.20 -14.78
CA PHE A 49 -6.53 12.12 -13.62
C PHE A 49 -6.64 13.33 -12.69
N ASP A 50 -6.85 14.53 -13.22
CA ASP A 50 -7.14 15.73 -12.42
C ASP A 50 -8.40 15.52 -11.57
N VAL A 51 -9.47 15.02 -12.20
CA VAL A 51 -10.74 14.78 -11.50
C VAL A 51 -10.61 13.66 -10.46
N LEU A 52 -9.82 12.62 -10.71
CA LEU A 52 -9.51 11.61 -9.69
C LEU A 52 -8.78 12.24 -8.50
N GLN A 53 -7.79 13.08 -8.75
CA GLN A 53 -7.02 13.74 -7.71
C GLN A 53 -7.85 14.75 -6.90
N GLU A 54 -8.79 15.46 -7.55
CA GLU A 54 -9.76 16.33 -6.85
C GLU A 54 -10.68 15.54 -5.89
N ASN A 55 -10.89 14.24 -6.15
CA ASN A 55 -11.79 13.38 -5.39
C ASN A 55 -11.04 12.33 -4.54
N LYS A 56 -9.73 12.50 -4.35
CA LYS A 56 -8.91 11.65 -3.48
C LYS A 56 -9.10 12.00 -2.00
N LYS A 57 -8.93 11.01 -1.13
CA LYS A 57 -8.98 11.17 0.32
C LYS A 57 -7.79 10.46 0.97
N GLU A 58 -7.03 11.21 1.77
CA GLU A 58 -5.99 10.62 2.60
C GLU A 58 -6.59 9.75 3.72
N ILE A 59 -5.94 8.62 3.99
CA ILE A 59 -6.41 7.63 4.95
C ILE A 59 -5.30 7.44 5.99
N ALA A 60 -5.61 7.74 7.25
CA ALA A 60 -4.65 7.65 8.33
C ALA A 60 -4.13 6.21 8.51
N GLY A 61 -2.80 6.03 8.41
CA GLY A 61 -2.14 4.73 8.52
C GLY A 61 -2.16 3.90 7.24
N SER A 62 -2.39 4.50 6.07
CA SER A 62 -2.42 3.84 4.77
C SER A 62 -1.72 4.70 3.72
N ASP A 63 -0.86 4.07 2.91
CA ASP A 63 -0.28 4.69 1.71
C ASP A 63 -1.29 4.76 0.54
N ARG A 64 -2.41 4.06 0.66
CA ARG A 64 -3.52 4.08 -0.31
C ARG A 64 -4.41 5.28 -0.07
N LEU A 65 -4.73 5.98 -1.15
CA LEU A 65 -5.68 7.09 -1.19
C LEU A 65 -7.06 6.56 -1.56
N GLY A 66 -8.07 6.88 -0.75
CA GLY A 66 -9.46 6.58 -1.09
C GLY A 66 -9.91 7.43 -2.28
N ILE A 67 -10.69 6.84 -3.19
CA ILE A 67 -11.25 7.55 -4.35
C ILE A 67 -12.76 7.61 -4.21
N THR A 68 -13.31 8.83 -4.17
CA THR A 68 -14.76 9.01 -4.15
C THR A 68 -15.28 9.04 -5.59
N VAL A 69 -15.97 7.97 -6.01
CA VAL A 69 -16.54 7.87 -7.35
C VAL A 69 -17.79 8.74 -7.44
N THR A 70 -17.63 9.96 -7.95
CA THR A 70 -18.74 10.91 -8.19
C THR A 70 -19.27 10.77 -9.63
N GLU A 71 -20.40 11.44 -9.92
CA GLU A 71 -20.92 11.54 -11.30
C GLU A 71 -19.88 12.17 -12.24
N LYS A 72 -19.10 13.15 -11.76
CA LYS A 72 -18.02 13.79 -12.53
C LYS A 72 -16.91 12.80 -12.87
N VAL A 73 -16.43 12.04 -11.88
CA VAL A 73 -15.41 10.98 -12.09
C VAL A 73 -15.90 9.97 -13.12
N THR A 74 -17.17 9.54 -12.98
CA THR A 74 -17.79 8.58 -13.90
C THR A 74 -17.92 9.14 -15.32
N ALA A 75 -18.29 10.42 -15.46
CA ALA A 75 -18.42 11.07 -16.77
C ALA A 75 -17.07 11.18 -17.48
N GLU A 76 -16.01 11.60 -16.79
CA GLU A 76 -14.67 11.70 -17.40
C GLU A 76 -14.07 10.32 -17.70
N ALA A 77 -14.35 9.29 -16.89
CA ALA A 77 -13.96 7.92 -17.19
C ALA A 77 -14.62 7.41 -18.49
N ASN A 78 -15.93 7.68 -18.68
CA ASN A 78 -16.65 7.28 -19.89
C ASN A 78 -16.14 8.01 -21.14
N ARG A 79 -15.80 9.30 -21.03
CA ARG A 79 -15.20 10.07 -22.14
C ARG A 79 -13.84 9.51 -22.53
N LEU A 80 -12.99 9.23 -21.53
CA LEU A 80 -11.68 8.63 -21.78
C LEU A 80 -11.81 7.24 -22.42
N TYR A 81 -12.73 6.41 -21.92
CA TYR A 81 -13.02 5.10 -22.50
C TYR A 81 -13.41 5.20 -23.99
N ALA A 82 -14.31 6.12 -24.33
CA ALA A 82 -14.71 6.34 -25.73
C ALA A 82 -13.54 6.79 -26.61
N LYS A 83 -12.71 7.73 -26.13
CA LYS A 83 -11.54 8.23 -26.86
C LYS A 83 -10.48 7.15 -27.08
N ILE A 84 -10.24 6.29 -26.09
CA ILE A 84 -9.34 5.14 -26.24
C ILE A 84 -9.85 4.19 -27.33
N GLY A 85 -11.16 3.91 -27.35
CA GLY A 85 -11.77 3.10 -28.42
C GLY A 85 -11.59 3.73 -29.81
N GLU A 86 -11.82 5.05 -29.94
CA GLU A 86 -11.58 5.78 -31.20
C GLU A 86 -10.11 5.66 -31.66
N VAL A 87 -9.15 5.80 -30.73
CA VAL A 87 -7.72 5.65 -31.03
C VAL A 87 -7.39 4.22 -31.47
N GLY A 88 -7.92 3.20 -30.78
CA GLY A 88 -7.72 1.80 -31.14
C GLY A 88 -8.22 1.49 -32.55
N ASP A 89 -9.45 1.91 -32.88
CA ASP A 89 -10.03 1.74 -34.22
C ASP A 89 -9.19 2.43 -35.30
N ALA A 90 -8.70 3.65 -35.03
CA ALA A 90 -7.87 4.39 -35.98
C ALA A 90 -6.45 3.82 -36.11
N LEU A 91 -5.90 3.22 -35.04
CA LEU A 91 -4.59 2.58 -35.02
C LEU A 91 -4.54 1.38 -35.98
N VAL A 92 -5.63 0.61 -36.08
CA VAL A 92 -5.76 -0.50 -37.05
C VAL A 92 -5.55 0.00 -38.46
N PHE A 93 -6.16 1.15 -38.83
CA PHE A 93 -5.99 1.73 -40.15
C PHE A 93 -4.55 2.22 -40.41
N GLU A 94 -3.91 2.86 -39.43
CA GLU A 94 -2.50 3.27 -39.54
C GLU A 94 -1.56 2.06 -39.71
N SER A 95 -1.86 0.94 -39.05
CA SER A 95 -1.08 -0.28 -39.15
C SER A 95 -1.08 -0.86 -40.58
N GLU A 96 -2.21 -0.78 -41.28
CA GLU A 96 -2.35 -1.23 -42.67
C GLU A 96 -1.59 -0.34 -43.67
N MET A 97 -1.36 0.93 -43.32
CA MET A 97 -0.63 1.88 -44.17
C MET A 97 0.91 1.78 -44.03
N HIS A 98 1.42 0.96 -43.11
CA HIS A 98 2.86 0.81 -42.82
C HIS A 98 3.58 2.14 -42.48
N THR A 99 2.85 3.11 -41.95
CA THR A 99 3.33 4.46 -41.59
C THR A 99 4.01 4.49 -40.22
N VAL A 100 3.70 3.52 -39.36
CA VAL A 100 4.19 3.41 -37.98
C VAL A 100 5.02 2.14 -37.82
N ASN A 101 6.07 2.22 -37.00
CA ASN A 101 6.88 1.05 -36.66
C ASN A 101 6.02 -0.04 -35.98
N THR A 102 6.00 -1.24 -36.55
CA THR A 102 5.22 -2.40 -36.06
C THR A 102 5.48 -2.73 -34.59
N TYR A 103 6.70 -2.49 -34.09
CA TYR A 103 7.01 -2.69 -32.68
C TYR A 103 6.29 -1.69 -31.78
N ASP A 104 6.25 -0.42 -32.18
CA ASP A 104 5.59 0.65 -31.42
C ASP A 104 4.07 0.49 -31.47
N LEU A 105 3.52 0.06 -32.63
CA LEU A 105 2.11 -0.27 -32.79
C LEU A 105 1.66 -1.36 -31.81
N ASN A 106 2.36 -2.50 -31.80
CA ASN A 106 1.97 -3.63 -30.96
C ASN A 106 2.00 -3.28 -29.46
N ILE A 107 2.99 -2.48 -29.03
CA ILE A 107 3.08 -2.04 -27.64
C ILE A 107 1.90 -1.13 -27.30
N VAL A 108 1.61 -0.15 -28.16
CA VAL A 108 0.52 0.79 -27.89
C VAL A 108 -0.82 0.07 -27.91
N ASP A 109 -1.05 -0.82 -28.86
CA ASP A 109 -2.27 -1.63 -28.98
C ASP A 109 -2.52 -2.48 -27.72
N GLU A 110 -1.51 -3.25 -27.28
CA GLU A 110 -1.62 -4.06 -26.05
C GLU A 110 -1.93 -3.19 -24.82
N HIS A 111 -1.32 -2.01 -24.72
CA HIS A 111 -1.61 -1.10 -23.63
C HIS A 111 -3.00 -0.47 -23.72
N LEU A 112 -3.47 -0.06 -24.91
CA LEU A 112 -4.82 0.47 -25.12
C LEU A 112 -5.88 -0.55 -24.70
N ASP A 113 -5.71 -1.82 -25.06
CA ASP A 113 -6.59 -2.92 -24.64
C ASP A 113 -6.65 -3.04 -23.10
N VAL A 114 -5.49 -3.00 -22.44
CA VAL A 114 -5.41 -3.06 -20.98
C VAL A 114 -6.12 -1.86 -20.35
N LEU A 115 -6.00 -0.67 -20.94
CA LEU A 115 -6.60 0.56 -20.43
C LEU A 115 -8.12 0.57 -20.61
N GLU A 116 -8.59 0.20 -21.80
CA GLU A 116 -10.01 0.04 -22.09
C GLU A 116 -10.63 -0.95 -21.11
N HIS A 117 -10.01 -2.12 -20.93
CA HIS A 117 -10.46 -3.12 -19.97
C HIS A 117 -10.49 -2.57 -18.54
N SER A 118 -9.43 -1.86 -18.13
CA SER A 118 -9.32 -1.29 -16.78
C SER A 118 -10.39 -0.25 -16.50
N LEU A 119 -10.66 0.67 -17.45
CA LEU A 119 -11.73 1.65 -17.32
C LEU A 119 -13.11 0.98 -17.30
N ARG A 120 -13.31 -0.08 -18.10
CA ARG A 120 -14.55 -0.86 -18.05
C ARG A 120 -14.77 -1.49 -16.67
N LEU A 121 -13.73 -2.08 -16.08
CA LEU A 121 -13.78 -2.61 -14.71
C LEU A 121 -14.12 -1.50 -13.71
N PHE A 122 -13.46 -0.35 -13.81
CA PHE A 122 -13.69 0.81 -12.94
C PHE A 122 -15.16 1.28 -12.95
N MET A 123 -15.79 1.30 -14.12
CA MET A 123 -17.13 1.88 -14.30
C MET A 123 -18.29 0.91 -14.11
N HIS A 124 -18.12 -0.37 -14.45
CA HIS A 124 -19.25 -1.28 -14.65
C HIS A 124 -19.24 -2.52 -13.76
N GLU A 125 -18.10 -2.92 -13.23
CA GLU A 125 -18.03 -4.11 -12.40
C GLU A 125 -18.45 -3.81 -10.96
N LYS A 126 -19.21 -4.75 -10.39
CA LYS A 126 -19.63 -4.68 -8.99
C LYS A 126 -18.54 -5.27 -8.12
N ASN A 127 -18.33 -4.69 -6.94
CA ASN A 127 -17.34 -5.14 -5.95
C ASN A 127 -15.87 -4.98 -6.38
N VAL A 128 -15.58 -4.10 -7.34
CA VAL A 128 -14.21 -3.70 -7.65
C VAL A 128 -13.67 -2.81 -6.53
N ILE A 129 -12.42 -3.06 -6.16
CA ILE A 129 -11.71 -2.30 -5.13
C ILE A 129 -10.76 -1.35 -5.86
N THR A 130 -10.92 -0.05 -5.60
CA THR A 130 -10.17 1.00 -6.29
C THR A 130 -9.51 1.95 -5.30
N TRP A 131 -8.27 2.31 -5.54
CA TRP A 131 -7.57 3.32 -4.75
C TRP A 131 -6.58 4.11 -5.62
N GLY A 132 -6.16 5.27 -5.13
CA GLY A 132 -5.07 6.04 -5.69
C GLY A 132 -3.75 5.76 -4.97
N GLU A 133 -2.65 5.83 -5.70
CA GLU A 133 -1.30 5.83 -5.15
C GLU A 133 -0.52 7.00 -5.73
N GLU A 134 0.30 7.63 -4.89
CA GLU A 134 1.24 8.67 -5.31
C GLU A 134 2.67 8.11 -5.20
N GLY A 135 3.39 8.12 -6.31
CA GLY A 135 4.75 7.60 -6.35
C GLY A 135 5.48 8.07 -7.62
N ASP A 136 6.79 8.29 -7.50
CA ASP A 136 7.64 8.79 -8.59
C ASP A 136 7.14 10.10 -9.24
N GLY A 137 6.48 10.96 -8.47
CA GLY A 137 5.93 12.23 -8.95
C GLY A 137 4.67 12.11 -9.83
N ALA A 138 4.03 10.93 -9.88
CA ALA A 138 2.81 10.72 -10.67
C ALA A 138 1.72 10.02 -9.84
N PHE A 139 0.47 10.32 -10.19
CA PHE A 139 -0.68 9.64 -9.63
C PHE A 139 -0.97 8.34 -10.41
N THR A 140 -1.31 7.29 -9.68
CA THR A 140 -1.69 5.98 -10.23
C THR A 140 -3.05 5.58 -9.71
N LEU A 141 -4.00 5.30 -10.61
CA LEU A 141 -5.25 4.62 -10.25
C LEU A 141 -4.99 3.12 -10.23
N VAL A 142 -5.27 2.48 -9.11
CA VAL A 142 -5.17 1.03 -8.96
C VAL A 142 -6.55 0.42 -8.87
N ILE A 143 -6.78 -0.61 -9.67
CA ILE A 143 -8.07 -1.30 -9.80
C ILE A 143 -7.83 -2.78 -9.53
N MET A 144 -8.54 -3.31 -8.53
CA MET A 144 -8.50 -4.72 -8.17
C MET A 144 -9.90 -5.32 -8.36
N PRO A 145 -10.12 -6.12 -9.42
CA PRO A 145 -11.45 -6.61 -9.78
C PRO A 145 -11.97 -7.74 -8.91
N ARG A 146 -11.07 -8.45 -8.19
CA ARG A 146 -11.39 -9.61 -7.36
C ARG A 146 -10.60 -9.57 -6.07
N ALA A 147 -11.12 -10.21 -5.03
CA ALA A 147 -10.36 -10.40 -3.79
C ALA A 147 -9.12 -11.28 -4.05
N VAL A 148 -8.05 -11.03 -3.29
CA VAL A 148 -6.76 -11.73 -3.44
C VAL A 148 -6.92 -13.24 -3.31
N GLU A 149 -7.78 -13.68 -2.38
CA GLU A 149 -8.09 -15.09 -2.12
C GLU A 149 -8.65 -15.82 -3.35
N GLU A 150 -9.61 -15.23 -4.07
CA GLU A 150 -10.24 -15.85 -5.24
C GLU A 150 -9.21 -16.12 -6.34
N VAL A 151 -8.35 -15.12 -6.57
CA VAL A 151 -7.37 -15.19 -7.65
C VAL A 151 -6.22 -16.12 -7.31
N LEU A 152 -5.75 -16.11 -6.05
CA LEU A 152 -4.74 -17.07 -5.61
C LEU A 152 -5.28 -18.50 -5.68
N GLN A 153 -6.53 -18.71 -5.27
CA GLN A 153 -7.19 -20.01 -5.39
C GLN A 153 -7.26 -20.49 -6.85
N GLU A 154 -7.68 -19.63 -7.78
CA GLU A 154 -7.87 -19.99 -9.18
C GLU A 154 -6.54 -20.13 -9.95
N LYS A 155 -5.57 -19.23 -9.75
CA LYS A 155 -4.35 -19.15 -10.58
C LYS A 155 -3.12 -19.81 -9.97
N VAL A 156 -3.06 -19.91 -8.64
CA VAL A 156 -1.91 -20.45 -7.92
C VAL A 156 -2.26 -21.81 -7.35
N PHE A 157 -3.18 -21.87 -6.39
CA PHE A 157 -3.47 -23.10 -5.65
C PHE A 157 -4.26 -24.16 -6.44
N SER A 158 -4.81 -23.82 -7.61
CA SER A 158 -5.36 -24.80 -8.55
C SER A 158 -4.30 -25.69 -9.21
N LYS A 159 -3.03 -25.27 -9.18
CA LYS A 159 -1.92 -26.04 -9.72
C LYS A 159 -1.63 -27.22 -8.79
N LYS A 160 -1.48 -28.42 -9.36
CA LYS A 160 -1.17 -29.65 -8.62
C LYS A 160 0.31 -29.74 -8.22
N ILE A 161 0.83 -28.73 -7.54
CA ILE A 161 2.19 -28.69 -7.00
C ILE A 161 2.14 -28.41 -5.49
N PRO A 162 3.09 -28.95 -4.70
CA PRO A 162 3.13 -28.69 -3.27
C PRO A 162 3.61 -27.26 -2.97
N TYR A 163 2.96 -26.61 -2.02
CA TYR A 163 3.34 -25.29 -1.50
C TYR A 163 3.71 -25.41 -0.02
N ILE A 164 4.84 -24.82 0.38
CA ILE A 164 5.29 -24.79 1.78
C ILE A 164 5.37 -23.32 2.21
N PHE A 165 4.58 -22.98 3.23
CA PHE A 165 4.66 -21.69 3.90
C PHE A 165 5.34 -21.89 5.25
N SER A 166 6.37 -21.08 5.53
CA SER A 166 7.10 -21.09 6.80
C SER A 166 7.38 -19.66 7.22
N SER A 167 6.96 -19.29 8.43
CA SER A 167 7.29 -18.02 9.07
C SER A 167 7.02 -18.13 10.57
N ALA A 168 7.68 -17.28 11.37
CA ALA A 168 7.55 -17.23 12.82
C ALA A 168 6.16 -16.75 13.30
N THR A 169 5.38 -16.11 12.43
CA THR A 169 4.13 -15.41 12.80
C THR A 169 2.91 -15.86 11.98
N LEU A 170 2.92 -17.09 11.43
CA LEU A 170 1.80 -17.60 10.62
C LEU A 170 0.58 -18.02 11.45
N SER A 171 0.76 -18.44 12.70
CA SER A 171 -0.32 -18.93 13.54
C SER A 171 -0.78 -17.86 14.53
N ASN A 172 -2.09 -17.75 14.71
CA ASN A 172 -2.69 -17.03 15.84
C ASN A 172 -3.28 -18.07 16.80
N ASN A 173 -2.79 -18.13 18.05
CA ASN A 173 -3.20 -19.14 19.04
C ASN A 173 -3.21 -20.58 18.47
N ASP A 174 -2.10 -20.99 17.84
CA ASP A 174 -1.91 -22.29 17.15
C ASP A 174 -2.87 -22.55 15.97
N SER A 175 -3.72 -21.59 15.61
CA SER A 175 -4.60 -21.66 14.45
C SER A 175 -3.97 -20.97 13.24
N PHE A 176 -3.96 -21.67 12.11
CA PHE A 176 -3.54 -21.14 10.80
C PHE A 176 -4.73 -20.70 9.95
N ALA A 177 -5.95 -20.75 10.50
CA ALA A 177 -7.18 -20.49 9.76
C ALA A 177 -7.21 -19.08 9.16
N PHE A 178 -6.71 -18.08 9.89
CA PHE A 178 -6.64 -16.71 9.40
C PHE A 178 -5.81 -16.59 8.10
N THR A 179 -4.59 -17.14 8.11
CA THR A 179 -3.72 -17.13 6.92
C THR A 179 -4.29 -17.98 5.79
N ALA A 180 -4.83 -19.15 6.10
CA ALA A 180 -5.42 -20.04 5.10
C ALA A 180 -6.61 -19.38 4.39
N ASN A 181 -7.53 -18.79 5.16
CA ASN A 181 -8.69 -18.07 4.62
C ASN A 181 -8.26 -16.86 3.78
N SER A 182 -7.33 -16.04 4.28
CA SER A 182 -6.81 -14.87 3.55
C SER A 182 -6.16 -15.22 2.20
N LEU A 183 -5.67 -16.45 2.06
CA LEU A 183 -5.07 -16.96 0.82
C LEU A 183 -6.06 -17.78 -0.03
N GLY A 184 -7.26 -18.07 0.45
CA GLY A 184 -8.22 -18.94 -0.23
C GLY A 184 -7.86 -20.43 -0.19
N VAL A 185 -7.03 -20.85 0.78
CA VAL A 185 -6.60 -22.24 0.96
C VAL A 185 -7.56 -22.96 1.90
N LYS A 186 -8.26 -24.00 1.42
CA LYS A 186 -9.23 -24.75 2.21
C LYS A 186 -8.63 -26.00 2.87
N ASP A 187 -7.83 -26.76 2.13
CA ASP A 187 -7.20 -27.99 2.61
C ASP A 187 -5.70 -27.75 2.81
N TYR A 188 -5.23 -27.80 4.06
CA TYR A 188 -3.83 -27.58 4.41
C TYR A 188 -3.37 -28.49 5.55
N LEU A 189 -2.07 -28.75 5.57
CA LEU A 189 -1.37 -29.34 6.71
C LEU A 189 -0.66 -28.21 7.47
N SER A 190 -0.71 -28.24 8.79
CA SER A 190 -0.09 -27.22 9.63
C SER A 190 0.55 -27.84 10.87
N PHE A 191 1.65 -27.23 11.32
CA PHE A 191 2.25 -27.49 12.63
C PHE A 191 2.93 -26.20 13.12
N SER A 192 2.98 -26.01 14.43
CA SER A 192 3.75 -24.94 15.07
C SER A 192 4.95 -25.55 15.82
N VAL A 193 6.01 -24.75 15.99
CA VAL A 193 7.16 -25.09 16.82
C VAL A 193 7.26 -24.03 17.90
N ALA A 194 7.39 -24.45 19.16
CA ALA A 194 7.49 -23.53 20.29
C ALA A 194 8.75 -22.66 20.17
N SER A 195 8.63 -21.41 20.62
CA SER A 195 9.77 -20.50 20.72
C SER A 195 10.83 -21.09 21.66
N PRO A 196 12.13 -20.98 21.34
CA PRO A 196 13.20 -21.42 22.23
C PRO A 196 13.47 -20.45 23.39
N PHE A 197 12.81 -19.28 23.42
CA PHE A 197 13.06 -18.23 24.40
C PHE A 197 12.12 -18.31 25.61
N ASP A 198 12.65 -17.93 26.78
CA ASP A 198 11.91 -17.86 28.03
C ASP A 198 11.37 -16.45 28.26
N TYR A 199 10.17 -16.18 27.75
CA TYR A 199 9.57 -14.85 27.82
C TYR A 199 9.18 -14.42 29.24
N GLU A 200 8.87 -15.36 30.15
CA GLU A 200 8.46 -15.01 31.52
C GLU A 200 9.64 -14.39 32.30
N GLU A 201 10.85 -14.88 32.07
CA GLU A 201 12.07 -14.38 32.70
C GLU A 201 12.73 -13.24 31.90
N GLN A 202 12.51 -13.16 30.58
CA GLN A 202 13.22 -12.22 29.70
C GLN A 202 12.40 -11.01 29.25
N MET A 203 11.09 -10.96 29.50
CA MET A 203 10.22 -9.88 29.03
C MET A 203 9.23 -9.41 30.10
N ALA A 204 9.09 -8.09 30.23
CA ALA A 204 8.02 -7.46 30.99
C ALA A 204 7.16 -6.59 30.07
N VAL A 205 5.84 -6.70 30.20
CA VAL A 205 4.88 -5.91 29.41
C VAL A 205 4.13 -4.98 30.34
N ASN A 206 4.18 -3.68 30.04
CA ASN A 206 3.47 -2.65 30.80
C ASN A 206 2.46 -1.94 29.90
N LEU A 207 1.26 -1.70 30.43
CA LEU A 207 0.21 -0.97 29.73
C LEU A 207 -0.14 0.31 30.50
N LEU A 208 -0.10 1.45 29.81
CA LEU A 208 -0.60 2.70 30.37
C LEU A 208 -2.13 2.66 30.41
N SER A 209 -2.71 2.72 31.61
CA SER A 209 -4.18 2.76 31.77
C SER A 209 -4.76 4.04 31.18
N HIS A 210 -5.83 3.90 30.39
CA HIS A 210 -6.54 5.01 29.75
C HIS A 210 -7.27 5.89 30.78
N THR A 211 -7.08 7.21 30.74
CA THR A 211 -7.70 8.17 31.68
C THR A 211 -8.13 9.44 30.96
N LYS A 212 -9.37 9.89 31.14
CA LYS A 212 -10.04 10.95 30.33
C LYS A 212 -9.40 12.35 30.28
N GLU A 213 -8.43 12.69 31.13
CA GLU A 213 -7.83 14.04 31.18
C GLU A 213 -6.38 14.03 30.67
N ASN A 214 -6.03 15.01 29.83
CA ASN A 214 -4.69 15.27 29.28
C ASN A 214 -3.97 14.02 28.73
N GLU A 215 -4.70 13.15 28.02
CA GLU A 215 -4.21 11.86 27.55
C GLU A 215 -2.94 11.96 26.70
N TRP A 216 -2.88 12.93 25.78
CA TRP A 216 -1.73 13.11 24.90
C TRP A 216 -0.46 13.44 25.69
N GLU A 217 -0.51 14.49 26.51
CA GLU A 217 0.64 14.94 27.29
C GLU A 217 1.11 13.88 28.27
N ARG A 218 0.18 13.21 28.95
CA ARG A 218 0.49 12.09 29.85
C ARG A 218 1.14 10.93 29.11
N LYS A 219 0.65 10.59 27.92
CA LYS A 219 1.21 9.52 27.07
C LYS A 219 2.64 9.85 26.63
N CYS A 220 2.89 11.11 26.23
CA CYS A 220 4.23 11.58 25.91
C CYS A 220 5.16 11.51 27.13
N GLN A 221 4.76 12.08 28.27
CA GLN A 221 5.56 12.07 29.50
C GLN A 221 5.90 10.64 29.95
N TYR A 222 4.89 9.75 30.00
CA TYR A 222 5.11 8.35 30.34
C TYR A 222 6.10 7.67 29.38
N THR A 223 6.02 7.97 28.09
CA THR A 223 6.94 7.44 27.08
C THR A 223 8.37 7.93 27.32
N LEU A 224 8.56 9.23 27.56
CA LEU A 224 9.88 9.82 27.81
C LEU A 224 10.50 9.35 29.12
N GLU A 225 9.72 9.21 30.19
CA GLU A 225 10.20 8.64 31.45
C GLU A 225 10.74 7.22 31.28
N ASN A 226 10.05 6.38 30.49
CA ASN A 226 10.51 5.01 30.27
C ASN A 226 11.70 4.94 29.30
N ILE A 227 11.78 5.83 28.31
CA ILE A 227 12.98 5.99 27.46
C ILE A 227 14.21 6.37 28.29
N GLN A 228 14.06 7.25 29.28
CA GLN A 228 15.17 7.64 30.15
C GLN A 228 15.63 6.49 31.04
N LYS A 229 14.70 5.67 31.57
CA LYS A 229 15.05 4.48 32.37
C LYS A 229 15.88 3.45 31.61
N THR A 230 15.79 3.45 30.28
CA THR A 230 16.51 2.52 29.40
C THR A 230 17.71 3.18 28.69
N ASN A 231 18.07 4.41 29.04
CA ASN A 231 19.10 5.20 28.36
C ASN A 231 18.94 5.20 26.84
N GLY A 232 17.74 5.45 26.35
CA GLY A 232 17.53 5.62 24.91
C GLY A 232 17.21 4.32 24.17
N ARG A 233 17.86 3.18 24.49
CA ARG A 233 17.81 1.82 23.89
C ARG A 233 16.43 1.26 23.50
N THR A 234 15.71 2.02 22.67
CA THR A 234 14.25 2.00 22.59
C THR A 234 13.82 2.20 21.16
N LEU A 235 13.01 1.26 20.68
CA LEU A 235 12.24 1.43 19.46
C LEU A 235 10.83 1.91 19.82
N VAL A 236 10.41 3.05 19.28
CA VAL A 236 9.05 3.57 19.42
C VAL A 236 8.32 3.38 18.09
N LEU A 237 7.29 2.53 18.09
CA LEU A 237 6.49 2.19 16.92
C LEU A 237 5.20 3.00 16.91
N PHE A 238 5.06 3.85 15.90
CA PHE A 238 3.88 4.67 15.63
C PHE A 238 2.99 3.98 14.59
N ARG A 239 1.68 4.26 14.64
CA ARG A 239 0.75 3.76 13.63
C ARG A 239 0.71 4.66 12.39
N THR A 240 0.97 5.96 12.57
CA THR A 240 0.92 6.92 11.47
C THR A 240 2.07 7.94 11.55
N THR A 241 2.44 8.51 10.40
CA THR A 241 3.45 9.58 10.30
C THR A 241 3.02 10.85 11.04
N GLN A 242 1.72 11.13 11.13
CA GLN A 242 1.19 12.26 11.91
C GLN A 242 1.41 12.07 13.41
N GLU A 243 1.23 10.84 13.94
CA GLU A 243 1.51 10.54 15.34
C GLU A 243 3.01 10.72 15.64
N LEU A 244 3.88 10.22 14.76
CA LEU A 244 5.34 10.41 14.87
C LEU A 244 5.71 11.89 14.84
N ALA A 245 5.16 12.67 13.90
CA ALA A 245 5.44 14.09 13.76
C ALA A 245 4.99 14.89 15.00
N ALA A 246 3.80 14.59 15.53
CA ALA A 246 3.30 15.22 16.76
C ALA A 246 4.16 14.87 17.98
N PHE A 247 4.61 13.62 18.09
CA PHE A 247 5.54 13.21 19.14
C PHE A 247 6.90 13.89 19.00
N LYS A 248 7.44 13.97 17.78
CA LYS A 248 8.69 14.68 17.48
C LYS A 248 8.62 16.15 17.90
N GLU A 249 7.52 16.83 17.59
CA GLU A 249 7.31 18.22 18.01
C GLU A 249 7.25 18.34 19.53
N TYR A 250 6.59 17.41 20.22
CA TYR A 250 6.56 17.37 21.67
C TYR A 250 7.96 17.19 22.26
N VAL A 251 8.72 16.19 21.82
CA VAL A 251 10.08 15.91 22.29
C VAL A 251 11.03 17.08 22.04
N SER A 252 10.85 17.84 20.96
CA SER A 252 11.70 19.01 20.67
C SER A 252 11.64 20.11 21.74
N LYS A 253 10.59 20.12 22.58
CA LYS A 253 10.38 21.06 23.67
C LYS A 253 10.95 20.55 25.00
N GLU A 254 11.32 19.28 25.06
CA GLU A 254 11.82 18.59 26.26
C GLU A 254 13.34 18.45 26.25
N GLN A 255 13.96 18.45 27.43
CA GLN A 255 15.40 18.27 27.56
C GLN A 255 15.73 16.77 27.72
N MET A 256 16.03 16.10 26.61
CA MET A 256 16.41 14.69 26.59
C MET A 256 17.93 14.50 26.55
N SER A 257 18.43 13.51 27.28
CA SER A 257 19.87 13.17 27.35
C SER A 257 20.34 12.24 26.23
N VAL A 258 19.41 11.69 25.44
CA VAL A 258 19.67 10.72 24.37
C VAL A 258 19.17 11.27 23.03
N PRO A 259 19.87 11.01 21.92
CA PRO A 259 19.41 11.41 20.60
C PRO A 259 18.21 10.57 20.14
N PHE A 260 17.33 11.22 19.40
CA PHE A 260 16.17 10.61 18.74
C PHE A 260 16.40 10.56 17.24
N LEU A 261 16.18 9.38 16.67
CA LEU A 261 16.25 9.09 15.24
C LEU A 261 14.80 8.94 14.74
N TYR A 262 14.37 9.79 13.82
CA TYR A 262 13.01 9.76 13.29
C TYR A 262 13.00 9.24 11.85
N GLU A 263 12.15 8.25 11.59
CA GLU A 263 11.84 7.85 10.22
C GLU A 263 11.36 9.05 9.39
N GLY A 264 11.93 9.19 8.18
CA GLY A 264 11.69 10.33 7.29
C GLY A 264 12.78 11.42 7.33
N ASP A 265 13.63 11.46 8.37
CA ASP A 265 14.72 12.45 8.44
C ASP A 265 15.95 12.05 7.61
N GLN A 266 16.18 10.75 7.44
CA GLN A 266 17.27 10.15 6.66
C GLN A 266 16.78 8.85 6.03
N GLU A 267 17.59 8.30 5.13
CA GLU A 267 17.39 6.96 4.58
C GLU A 267 17.23 5.93 5.71
N ILE A 268 16.23 5.05 5.59
CA ILE A 268 15.87 4.11 6.66
C ILE A 268 17.04 3.20 7.04
N SER A 269 17.84 2.78 6.04
CA SER A 269 19.04 1.96 6.25
C SER A 269 20.10 2.67 7.10
N GLN A 270 20.21 4.00 6.99
CA GLN A 270 21.14 4.80 7.79
C GLN A 270 20.64 4.95 9.22
N LEU A 271 19.34 5.18 9.41
CA LEU A 271 18.73 5.27 10.74
C LEU A 271 18.87 3.96 11.51
N VAL A 272 18.57 2.83 10.88
CA VAL A 272 18.74 1.48 11.45
C VAL A 272 20.21 1.23 11.79
N SER A 273 21.14 1.56 10.90
CA SER A 273 22.58 1.39 11.14
C SER A 273 23.07 2.23 12.31
N ARG A 274 22.62 3.49 12.43
CA ARG A 274 22.94 4.33 13.60
C ARG A 274 22.37 3.73 14.88
N PHE A 275 21.10 3.32 14.88
CA PHE A 275 20.46 2.69 16.03
C PHE A 275 21.18 1.41 16.47
N GLN A 276 21.68 0.60 15.53
CA GLN A 276 22.47 -0.60 15.83
C GLN A 276 23.82 -0.29 16.49
N ASN A 277 24.51 0.77 16.02
CA ASN A 277 25.89 1.08 16.42
C ASN A 277 25.98 2.05 17.61
N GLU A 278 24.95 2.86 17.84
CA GLU A 278 24.86 3.84 18.92
C GLU A 278 23.82 3.34 19.94
N GLU A 279 24.28 2.68 21.00
CA GLU A 279 23.38 2.01 21.96
C GLU A 279 22.41 2.97 22.65
N GLU A 280 22.88 4.16 23.04
CA GLU A 280 22.07 5.11 23.81
C GLU A 280 21.21 6.01 22.93
N THR A 281 20.47 5.42 21.99
CA THR A 281 19.65 6.16 21.02
C THR A 281 18.23 5.63 20.97
N VAL A 282 17.28 6.50 20.59
CA VAL A 282 15.86 6.15 20.40
C VAL A 282 15.56 6.13 18.90
N LEU A 283 15.00 5.04 18.39
CA LEU A 283 14.48 4.98 17.02
C LEU A 283 12.96 5.12 17.04
N CYS A 284 12.43 6.16 16.40
CA CYS A 284 11.01 6.40 16.20
C CYS A 284 10.62 6.07 14.76
N ALA A 285 9.76 5.07 14.57
CA ALA A 285 9.42 4.55 13.26
C ALA A 285 7.91 4.30 13.10
N VAL A 286 7.45 4.37 11.86
CA VAL A 286 6.08 4.05 11.43
C VAL A 286 6.06 2.71 10.68
N HIS A 287 7.08 2.40 9.87
CA HIS A 287 7.07 1.25 8.98
C HIS A 287 7.97 0.08 9.43
N LEU A 288 8.73 0.23 10.52
CA LEU A 288 9.67 -0.81 11.01
C LEU A 288 9.01 -1.85 11.94
N TRP A 289 7.83 -2.34 11.58
CA TRP A 289 7.11 -3.39 12.32
C TRP A 289 7.60 -4.81 12.03
N GLU A 290 8.25 -5.00 10.88
CA GLU A 290 8.76 -6.28 10.42
C GLU A 290 10.16 -6.15 9.81
N GLY A 291 10.91 -7.25 9.75
CA GLY A 291 12.21 -7.30 9.08
C GLY A 291 13.35 -6.56 9.78
N LEU A 292 13.11 -6.00 10.97
CA LEU A 292 14.12 -5.35 11.79
C LEU A 292 14.74 -6.38 12.76
N ASP A 293 16.04 -6.62 12.61
CA ASP A 293 16.84 -7.43 13.54
C ASP A 293 17.96 -6.56 14.13
N ILE A 294 17.84 -6.27 15.43
CA ILE A 294 18.79 -5.44 16.18
C ILE A 294 19.46 -6.33 17.23
N PRO A 295 20.62 -6.94 16.90
CA PRO A 295 21.34 -7.74 17.87
C PRO A 295 21.98 -6.85 18.94
N GLY A 296 21.96 -7.32 20.18
CA GLY A 296 22.69 -6.71 21.29
C GLY A 296 21.86 -5.74 22.13
N SER A 297 22.55 -4.81 22.78
CA SER A 297 22.00 -3.93 23.81
C SER A 297 21.31 -2.67 23.30
N SER A 298 21.43 -2.36 22.00
CA SER A 298 20.82 -1.18 21.38
C SER A 298 19.30 -1.23 21.37
N LEU A 299 18.71 -2.43 21.35
CA LEU A 299 17.26 -2.62 21.48
C LEU A 299 16.93 -3.49 22.70
N SER A 300 16.66 -2.85 23.83
CA SER A 300 16.18 -3.52 25.05
C SER A 300 14.75 -3.13 25.44
N HIS A 301 14.15 -2.19 24.72
CA HIS A 301 12.83 -1.67 25.02
C HIS A 301 12.05 -1.37 23.74
N VAL A 302 10.80 -1.82 23.66
CA VAL A 302 9.91 -1.52 22.54
C VAL A 302 8.68 -0.83 23.11
N ILE A 303 8.38 0.36 22.59
CA ILE A 303 7.18 1.12 22.91
C ILE A 303 6.26 1.06 21.71
N ILE A 304 5.14 0.35 21.85
CA ILE A 304 4.05 0.40 20.89
C ILE A 304 3.22 1.65 21.23
N TRP A 305 3.38 2.71 20.46
CA TRP A 305 2.67 3.98 20.70
C TRP A 305 1.17 3.79 20.52
N SER A 306 0.77 3.16 19.42
CA SER A 306 -0.62 2.88 19.07
C SER A 306 -0.68 1.47 18.47
N LEU A 307 -1.70 0.70 18.82
CA LEU A 307 -1.89 -0.64 18.23
C LEU A 307 -2.08 -0.52 16.71
N PRO A 308 -1.44 -1.37 15.89
CA PRO A 308 -1.44 -1.27 14.44
C PRO A 308 -2.75 -1.81 13.84
N PHE A 309 -3.89 -1.29 14.31
CA PHE A 309 -5.18 -1.67 13.76
C PHE A 309 -5.27 -1.34 12.27
N PRO A 310 -5.91 -2.21 11.46
CA PRO A 310 -6.02 -1.99 10.03
C PRO A 310 -6.61 -0.62 9.69
N PRO A 311 -6.06 0.10 8.70
CA PRO A 311 -6.62 1.37 8.29
C PRO A 311 -8.02 1.19 7.67
N ASN A 312 -8.77 2.29 7.61
CA ASN A 312 -10.03 2.37 6.87
C ASN A 312 -9.77 2.61 5.38
N ASP A 313 -8.92 1.78 4.77
CA ASP A 313 -8.59 1.85 3.35
C ASP A 313 -9.51 0.98 2.49
N PRO A 314 -9.56 1.20 1.16
CA PRO A 314 -10.48 0.46 0.29
C PRO A 314 -10.28 -1.06 0.31
N VAL A 315 -9.06 -1.54 0.55
CA VAL A 315 -8.73 -2.97 0.58
C VAL A 315 -9.24 -3.60 1.87
N PHE A 316 -8.99 -2.98 3.02
CA PHE A 316 -9.51 -3.45 4.31
C PHE A 316 -11.03 -3.25 4.44
N GLU A 317 -11.59 -2.18 3.88
CA GLU A 317 -13.05 -2.03 3.77
C GLU A 317 -13.68 -3.15 2.95
N ALA A 318 -13.04 -3.55 1.86
CA ALA A 318 -13.51 -4.69 1.10
C ALA A 318 -13.41 -5.98 1.91
N LYS A 319 -12.29 -6.25 2.59
CA LYS A 319 -12.18 -7.41 3.50
C LYS A 319 -13.29 -7.42 4.56
N ARG A 320 -13.53 -6.28 5.21
CA ARG A 320 -14.62 -6.12 6.20
C ARG A 320 -16.00 -6.47 5.64
N LYS A 321 -16.26 -6.20 4.35
CA LYS A 321 -17.55 -6.55 3.71
C LYS A 321 -17.71 -8.04 3.40
N HIS A 322 -16.63 -8.82 3.36
CA HIS A 322 -16.66 -10.24 2.98
C HIS A 322 -16.61 -11.20 4.18
N VAL A 323 -16.47 -10.69 5.39
CA VAL A 323 -16.47 -11.47 6.64
C VAL A 323 -17.78 -11.31 7.41
N ASN A 324 -18.06 -12.25 8.31
CA ASN A 324 -19.30 -12.22 9.10
C ASN A 324 -19.20 -11.23 10.26
N ASP A 325 -18.04 -11.17 10.92
CA ASP A 325 -17.79 -10.25 12.03
C ASP A 325 -16.56 -9.39 11.72
N PRO A 326 -16.75 -8.20 11.10
CA PRO A 326 -15.64 -7.33 10.72
C PRO A 326 -14.69 -6.97 11.86
N PHE A 327 -15.22 -6.89 13.09
CA PHE A 327 -14.43 -6.54 14.25
C PHE A 327 -13.47 -7.67 14.63
N TRP A 328 -13.95 -8.91 14.75
CA TRP A 328 -13.12 -10.04 15.15
C TRP A 328 -12.31 -10.68 14.01
N ASP A 329 -12.80 -10.59 12.78
CA ASP A 329 -12.18 -11.26 11.63
C ASP A 329 -11.19 -10.36 10.88
N VAL A 330 -11.25 -9.04 11.07
CA VAL A 330 -10.38 -8.08 10.37
C VAL A 330 -9.71 -7.11 11.33
N ASP A 331 -10.45 -6.48 12.23
CA ASP A 331 -9.91 -5.37 13.03
C ASP A 331 -9.07 -5.83 14.23
N VAL A 332 -9.20 -7.07 14.72
CA VAL A 332 -8.56 -7.59 15.95
C VAL A 332 -7.62 -8.77 15.70
#